data_AF-U1LM83-F1
#
_entry.id   AF-U1LM83-F1
#
_cell.length_a   1.000
_cell.length_b   1.000
_cell.length_c   1.000
_cell.angle_alpha   90.00
_cell.angle_beta   90.00
_cell.angle_gamma   90.00
#
_symmetry.space_group_name_H-M   'P 1'
#
loop_
_entity.id
_entity.type
_entity.pdbx_description
1 polymer ?
#
loop_
_entity_poly.entity_id
_entity_poly.type
_entity_poly.pdbx_seq_one_letter_code
_entity_poly.pdbx_strand_id
1 'polypeptide(L)'
;MSTRRERNGREPRGRHRGHADERRRAQPRTEWRMFRRAAWGPATVELDGARVRATVRDAVIELDRTDRRSLDEQRAQPWRRPEADGVPVLLHGERVGTLVEDDAGGGIVRRASMRVTGDAALIGAGLELTYRVLPFALALRSHGRALVATRAWAAPLDALVSEYSIVREHDVVPPRVRSGASDEHIALWLAVRWSLAS
;
A
#
# COMPACT_ATOMS: atom_id res chain seq x y z
N MET A 1 18.27 79.16 10.34
CA MET A 1 18.33 78.46 9.04
C MET A 1 17.81 77.05 9.24
N SER A 2 16.76 76.72 8.51
CA SER A 2 15.98 75.48 8.57
C SER A 2 16.68 74.28 7.94
N THR A 3 16.54 73.13 8.58
CA THR A 3 16.25 71.78 8.01
C THR A 3 16.27 70.80 9.19
N ARG A 4 15.53 69.69 9.26
CA ARG A 4 14.39 69.12 8.53
C ARG A 4 13.96 67.93 9.40
N ARG A 5 12.64 67.72 9.50
CA ARG A 5 11.92 66.62 10.15
C ARG A 5 12.50 65.23 9.90
N GLU A 6 12.38 64.34 10.90
CA GLU A 6 11.95 62.93 10.77
C GLU A 6 11.65 62.34 12.17
N ARG A 7 10.40 62.27 12.62
CA ARG A 7 9.39 61.19 12.51
C ARG A 7 9.72 59.86 13.23
N ASN A 8 9.13 59.75 14.43
CA ASN A 8 8.36 58.63 15.00
C ASN A 8 8.81 57.19 14.68
N GLY A 9 9.55 56.58 15.60
CA GLY A 9 9.62 55.12 15.76
C GLY A 9 8.46 54.61 16.61
N ARG A 10 7.54 53.86 15.98
CA ARG A 10 6.58 52.96 16.66
C ARG A 10 7.10 51.52 16.55
N GLU A 11 7.20 50.82 17.67
CA GLU A 11 7.20 49.35 17.78
C GLU A 11 5.79 48.76 17.42
N PRO A 12 5.51 47.46 17.61
CA PRO A 12 6.10 46.26 17.01
C PRO A 12 5.00 45.31 16.47
N ARG A 13 5.16 44.67 15.30
CA ARG A 13 4.38 43.49 14.84
C ARG A 13 5.26 42.81 13.80
N GLY A 14 5.53 41.52 13.76
CA GLY A 14 4.84 40.36 14.28
C GLY A 14 5.06 39.26 13.22
N ARG A 15 5.39 38.05 13.67
CA ARG A 15 5.26 36.79 12.90
C ARG A 15 6.06 36.68 11.58
N HIS A 16 7.19 36.00 11.65
CA HIS A 16 7.52 34.98 10.65
C HIS A 16 7.62 33.61 11.32
N ARG A 17 6.44 33.09 11.71
CA ARG A 17 6.19 31.64 11.70
C ARG A 17 5.87 31.28 10.26
N GLY A 18 6.45 30.18 9.76
CA GLY A 18 5.95 29.49 8.57
C GLY A 18 6.91 29.41 7.39
N HIS A 19 8.14 28.93 7.59
CA HIS A 19 8.93 28.34 6.48
C HIS A 19 9.15 26.83 6.65
N ALA A 20 8.39 26.19 7.54
CA ALA A 20 8.47 24.74 7.76
C ALA A 20 7.47 23.92 6.91
N ASP A 21 6.47 24.54 6.28
CA ASP A 21 5.36 23.78 5.64
C ASP A 21 5.49 23.54 4.13
N GLU A 22 6.43 24.19 3.43
CA GLU A 22 6.56 24.04 1.96
C GLU A 22 7.40 22.83 1.51
N ARG A 23 7.87 21.98 2.44
CA ARG A 23 8.62 20.76 2.11
C ARG A 23 7.82 19.46 2.17
N ARG A 24 6.49 19.52 2.25
CA ARG A 24 5.67 18.41 1.74
C ARG A 24 5.67 18.48 0.21
N ARG A 25 6.77 18.01 -0.40
CA ARG A 25 6.75 17.61 -1.81
C ARG A 25 5.60 16.59 -1.92
N ALA A 26 4.49 16.98 -2.53
CA ALA A 26 3.44 16.04 -2.91
C ALA A 26 4.14 14.95 -3.73
N GLN A 27 4.25 13.74 -3.15
CA GLN A 27 4.79 12.62 -3.90
C GLN A 27 3.89 12.41 -5.12
N PRO A 28 4.47 12.06 -6.29
CA PRO A 28 3.68 11.88 -7.49
C PRO A 28 2.70 10.72 -7.27
N ARG A 29 1.41 11.04 -7.12
CA ARG A 29 0.34 10.06 -7.12
C ARG A 29 0.38 9.34 -8.46
N THR A 30 0.62 8.04 -8.41
CA THR A 30 0.65 7.22 -9.62
C THR A 30 -0.57 6.30 -9.61
N GLU A 31 -1.34 6.31 -10.69
CA GLU A 31 -2.56 5.51 -10.86
C GLU A 31 -2.34 4.50 -12.00
N TRP A 32 -2.73 3.25 -11.74
CA TRP A 32 -2.72 2.17 -12.72
C TRP A 32 -4.11 1.57 -12.85
N ARG A 33 -4.58 1.43 -14.09
CA ARG A 33 -5.84 0.75 -14.42
C ARG A 33 -5.54 -0.56 -15.10
N MET A 34 -6.17 -1.65 -14.65
CA MET A 34 -5.79 -3.01 -15.03
C MET A 34 -7.01 -3.93 -15.12
N PHE A 35 -6.85 -5.03 -15.84
CA PHE A 35 -7.78 -6.15 -15.92
C PHE A 35 -9.17 -5.78 -16.41
N ARG A 36 -9.26 -4.84 -17.36
CA ARG A 36 -10.55 -4.32 -17.89
C ARG A 36 -11.50 -5.40 -18.41
N ARG A 37 -10.97 -6.56 -18.82
CA ARG A 37 -11.71 -7.70 -19.38
C ARG A 37 -11.89 -8.86 -18.40
N ALA A 38 -11.44 -8.72 -17.14
CA ALA A 38 -11.66 -9.76 -16.15
C ALA A 38 -13.14 -9.86 -15.78
N ALA A 39 -13.62 -11.08 -15.48
CA ALA A 39 -15.02 -11.32 -15.15
C ALA A 39 -15.52 -10.56 -13.91
N TRP A 40 -14.60 -10.19 -13.01
CA TRP A 40 -14.86 -9.40 -11.81
C TRP A 40 -14.75 -7.89 -12.05
N GLY A 41 -14.53 -7.46 -13.29
CA GLY A 41 -14.50 -6.04 -13.67
C GLY A 41 -13.09 -5.43 -13.66
N PRO A 42 -12.98 -4.14 -13.99
CA PRO A 42 -11.71 -3.42 -13.96
C PRO A 42 -11.23 -3.20 -12.52
N ALA A 43 -9.92 -3.17 -12.35
CA ALA A 43 -9.26 -2.75 -11.12
C ALA A 43 -8.46 -1.46 -11.35
N THR A 44 -8.37 -0.65 -10.30
CA THR A 44 -7.45 0.49 -10.23
C THR A 44 -6.56 0.34 -9.01
N VAL A 45 -5.27 0.65 -9.13
CA VAL A 45 -4.35 0.77 -8.01
C VAL A 45 -3.73 2.15 -8.04
N GLU A 46 -3.67 2.80 -6.88
CA GLU A 46 -3.05 4.09 -6.68
C GLU A 46 -1.94 3.96 -5.64
N LEU A 47 -0.77 4.51 -5.95
CA LEU A 47 0.32 4.66 -4.99
C LEU A 47 0.49 6.13 -4.65
N ASP A 48 0.46 6.43 -3.36
CA ASP A 48 0.75 7.74 -2.78
C ASP A 48 1.74 7.56 -1.63
N GLY A 49 3.03 7.54 -1.97
CA GLY A 49 4.08 7.33 -1.00
C GLY A 49 4.03 5.96 -0.33
N ALA A 50 3.82 5.97 0.99
CA ALA A 50 3.67 4.78 1.80
C ALA A 50 2.25 4.18 1.75
N ARG A 51 1.33 4.78 0.98
CA ARG A 51 -0.05 4.32 0.85
C ARG A 51 -0.30 3.62 -0.47
N VAL A 52 -0.96 2.47 -0.39
CA VAL A 52 -1.46 1.73 -1.53
C VAL A 52 -2.98 1.68 -1.45
N ARG A 53 -3.67 2.16 -2.47
CA ARG A 53 -5.13 2.06 -2.60
C ARG A 53 -5.48 1.19 -3.79
N ALA A 54 -6.29 0.16 -3.58
CA ALA A 54 -6.80 -0.69 -4.64
C ALA A 54 -8.32 -0.62 -4.67
N THR A 55 -8.86 -0.42 -5.87
CA THR A 55 -10.30 -0.31 -6.13
C THR A 55 -10.72 -1.39 -7.11
N VAL A 56 -11.75 -2.16 -6.75
CA VAL A 56 -12.39 -3.15 -7.62
C VAL A 56 -13.89 -2.94 -7.54
N ARG A 57 -14.50 -2.51 -8.65
CA ARG A 57 -15.88 -2.01 -8.66
C ARG A 57 -16.10 -0.99 -7.54
N ASP A 58 -16.97 -1.28 -6.58
CA ASP A 58 -17.28 -0.40 -5.46
C ASP A 58 -16.29 -0.57 -4.31
N ALA A 59 -15.65 -1.74 -4.15
CA ALA A 59 -14.75 -2.05 -3.05
C ALA A 59 -13.44 -1.26 -3.13
N VAL A 60 -13.08 -0.59 -2.02
CA VAL A 60 -11.84 0.20 -1.90
C VAL A 60 -11.05 -0.29 -0.69
N ILE A 61 -9.89 -0.90 -0.94
CA ILE A 61 -8.95 -1.30 0.11
C ILE A 61 -7.74 -0.38 0.11
N GLU A 62 -7.34 0.07 1.28
CA GLU A 62 -6.14 0.86 1.48
C GLU A 62 -5.20 0.19 2.48
N LEU A 63 -3.91 0.26 2.18
CA LEU A 63 -2.81 -0.12 3.06
C LEU A 63 -1.99 1.13 3.36
N ASP A 64 -1.88 1.49 4.64
CA ASP A 64 -1.09 2.65 5.09
C ASP A 64 0.21 2.20 5.77
N ARG A 65 1.32 2.21 5.04
CA ARG A 65 2.66 1.84 5.56
C ARG A 65 3.41 3.02 6.16
N THR A 66 2.74 4.16 6.37
CA THR A 66 3.39 5.35 6.91
C THR A 66 4.01 5.03 8.28
N ASP A 67 5.28 5.36 8.46
CA ASP A 67 5.93 5.23 9.77
C ASP A 67 5.29 6.20 10.77
N ARG A 68 4.57 5.65 11.74
CA ARG A 68 3.90 6.43 12.80
C ARG A 68 4.73 6.54 14.07
N ARG A 69 5.93 5.97 14.10
CA ARG A 69 6.83 6.07 15.25
C ARG A 69 7.32 7.50 15.42
N SER A 70 7.59 7.90 16.65
CA SER A 70 8.22 9.19 16.94
C SER A 70 9.63 9.27 16.34
N LEU A 71 10.13 10.48 16.08
CA LEU A 71 11.49 10.67 15.56
C LEU A 71 12.55 10.09 16.49
N ASP A 72 12.31 10.10 17.79
CA ASP A 72 13.24 9.55 18.79
C ASP A 72 13.25 8.01 18.74
N GLU A 73 12.10 7.36 18.56
CA GLU A 73 12.02 5.91 18.34
C GLU A 73 12.66 5.51 17.00
N GLN A 74 12.46 6.30 15.94
CA GLN A 74 13.10 6.06 14.64
C GLN A 74 14.62 6.17 14.74
N ARG A 75 15.13 7.14 15.49
CA ARG A 75 16.58 7.30 15.75
C ARG A 75 17.14 6.17 16.62
N ALA A 76 16.37 5.69 17.59
CA ALA A 76 16.79 4.60 18.46
C ALA A 76 16.79 3.24 17.73
N GLN A 77 15.92 3.06 16.74
CA GLN A 77 15.77 1.81 15.99
C GLN A 77 15.67 2.03 14.47
N PRO A 78 16.74 2.53 13.82
CA PRO A 78 16.72 2.88 12.40
C PRO A 78 16.58 1.66 11.47
N TRP A 79 16.95 0.47 11.95
CA TRP A 79 16.81 -0.80 11.21
C TRP A 79 15.40 -1.41 11.29
N ARG A 80 14.56 -0.96 12.24
CA ARG A 80 13.21 -1.49 12.38
C ARG A 80 12.32 -0.90 11.30
N ARG A 81 11.67 -1.78 10.54
CA ARG A 81 10.75 -1.39 9.46
C ARG A 81 9.51 -0.68 10.04
N PRO A 82 8.99 0.37 9.38
CA PRO A 82 7.73 1.03 9.74
C PRO A 82 6.56 0.05 9.95
N GLU A 83 6.55 -1.03 9.16
CA GLU A 83 5.50 -2.03 9.12
C GLU A 83 5.66 -3.14 10.17
N ALA A 84 6.69 -3.06 11.03
CA ALA A 84 6.97 -4.10 12.03
C ALA A 84 5.84 -4.27 13.07
N ASP A 85 5.00 -3.25 13.26
CA ASP A 85 3.81 -3.28 14.12
C ASP A 85 2.54 -3.71 13.35
N GLY A 86 2.69 -4.09 12.08
CA GLY A 86 1.61 -4.41 11.17
C GLY A 86 1.14 -3.21 10.35
N VAL A 87 0.56 -3.49 9.19
CA VAL A 87 0.06 -2.48 8.25
C VAL A 87 -1.46 -2.39 8.40
N PRO A 88 -2.03 -1.23 8.79
CA PRO A 88 -3.48 -1.04 8.82
C PRO A 88 -4.12 -1.33 7.47
N VAL A 89 -5.22 -2.08 7.50
CA VAL A 89 -6.09 -2.36 6.36
C VAL A 89 -7.36 -1.52 6.53
N LEU A 90 -7.62 -0.63 5.58
CA LEU A 90 -8.82 0.18 5.56
C LEU A 90 -9.74 -0.25 4.42
N LEU A 91 -11.04 -0.33 4.70
CA LEU A 91 -12.10 -0.57 3.73
C LEU A 91 -12.94 0.71 3.65
N HIS A 92 -12.96 1.36 2.47
CA HIS A 92 -13.61 2.65 2.27
C HIS A 92 -13.18 3.74 3.28
N GLY A 93 -11.92 3.69 3.72
CA GLY A 93 -11.38 4.63 4.72
C GLY A 93 -11.61 4.24 6.18
N GLU A 94 -12.43 3.22 6.45
CA GLU A 94 -12.64 2.69 7.79
C GLU A 94 -11.64 1.56 8.09
N ARG A 95 -10.99 1.60 9.26
CA ARG A 95 -10.03 0.55 9.62
C ARG A 95 -10.76 -0.74 9.96
N VAL A 96 -10.66 -1.71 9.07
CA VAL A 96 -11.23 -3.06 9.27
C VAL A 96 -10.21 -4.04 9.82
N GLY A 97 -8.90 -3.77 9.70
CA GLY A 97 -7.90 -4.66 10.26
C GLY A 97 -6.46 -4.18 10.22
N THR A 98 -5.58 -5.15 10.42
CA THR A 98 -4.12 -5.01 10.41
C THR A 98 -3.51 -6.25 9.78
N LEU A 99 -2.71 -6.04 8.75
CA LEU A 99 -1.89 -7.04 8.11
C LEU A 99 -0.61 -7.22 8.93
N VAL A 100 -0.38 -8.42 9.43
CA VAL A 100 0.78 -8.76 10.26
C VAL A 100 1.57 -9.86 9.57
N GLU A 101 2.88 -9.70 9.46
CA GLU A 101 3.78 -10.74 8.94
C GLU A 101 3.99 -11.80 10.02
N ASP A 102 3.66 -13.06 9.71
CA ASP A 102 3.73 -14.17 10.68
C ASP A 102 5.05 -14.94 10.60
N ASP A 103 5.52 -15.14 9.37
CA ASP A 103 6.75 -15.87 9.08
C ASP A 103 7.43 -15.18 7.90
N ALA A 104 8.47 -14.41 8.23
CA ALA A 104 9.41 -13.87 7.27
C ALA A 104 10.36 -15.01 6.85
N GLY A 105 9.84 -16.02 6.14
CA GLY A 105 10.60 -17.19 5.73
C GLY A 105 11.95 -16.76 5.16
N GLY A 106 13.05 -17.15 5.82
CA GLY A 106 14.38 -16.63 5.49
C GLY A 106 14.80 -16.95 4.04
N GLY A 107 14.93 -15.91 3.21
CA GLY A 107 15.47 -15.98 1.84
C GLY A 107 14.41 -15.85 0.73
N ILE A 108 14.84 -15.31 -0.42
CA ILE A 108 14.00 -14.95 -1.59
C ILE A 108 13.17 -16.10 -2.21
N VAL A 109 13.52 -17.35 -1.91
CA VAL A 109 12.87 -18.56 -2.43
C VAL A 109 11.85 -19.14 -1.43
N ARG A 110 11.93 -18.75 -0.15
CA ARG A 110 11.02 -19.27 0.89
C ARG A 110 9.67 -18.60 0.81
N ARG A 111 8.66 -19.35 1.25
CA ARG A 111 7.29 -18.86 1.37
C ARG A 111 7.19 -18.07 2.67
N ALA A 112 6.67 -16.86 2.58
CA ALA A 112 6.31 -16.03 3.72
C ALA A 112 4.78 -15.94 3.83
N SER A 113 4.29 -15.64 5.02
CA SER A 113 2.87 -15.50 5.29
C SER A 113 2.56 -14.24 6.09
N MET A 114 1.41 -13.65 5.79
CA MET A 114 0.82 -12.54 6.53
C MET A 114 -0.62 -12.88 6.91
N ARG A 115 -1.01 -12.57 8.13
CA ARG A 115 -2.39 -12.70 8.61
C ARG A 115 -3.05 -11.33 8.65
N VAL A 116 -4.34 -11.29 8.31
CA VAL A 116 -5.16 -10.09 8.53
C VAL A 116 -5.93 -10.27 9.83
N THR A 117 -5.72 -9.35 10.77
CA THR A 117 -6.32 -9.35 12.12
C THR A 117 -7.25 -8.15 12.29
N GLY A 118 -8.42 -8.30 12.93
CA GLY A 118 -9.37 -7.19 13.13
C GLY A 118 -10.86 -7.55 12.96
N ASP A 119 -11.64 -6.57 12.51
CA ASP A 119 -13.11 -6.57 12.43
C ASP A 119 -13.68 -7.60 11.42
N ALA A 120 -14.72 -8.30 11.88
CA ALA A 120 -15.39 -9.39 11.20
C ALA A 120 -15.96 -9.04 9.81
N ALA A 121 -16.26 -7.76 9.53
CA ALA A 121 -16.80 -7.31 8.25
C ALA A 121 -15.92 -7.70 7.05
N LEU A 122 -14.60 -7.75 7.24
CA LEU A 122 -13.63 -8.29 6.27
C LEU A 122 -12.97 -9.59 6.79
N ILE A 123 -12.93 -9.81 8.12
CA ILE A 123 -12.00 -10.75 8.79
C ILE A 123 -12.71 -11.96 9.40
N GLY A 124 -14.04 -12.03 9.36
CA GLY A 124 -14.80 -13.20 9.82
C GLY A 124 -14.41 -14.52 9.12
N ALA A 125 -13.62 -14.43 8.04
CA ALA A 125 -13.16 -15.52 7.21
C ALA A 125 -11.72 -16.03 7.51
N GLY A 126 -11.02 -15.48 8.51
CA GLY A 126 -9.66 -15.90 8.86
C GLY A 126 -8.68 -15.77 7.70
N LEU A 127 -8.51 -14.55 7.20
CA LEU A 127 -7.75 -14.28 5.98
C LEU A 127 -6.24 -14.41 6.19
N GLU A 128 -5.61 -15.13 5.28
CA GLU A 128 -4.17 -15.37 5.23
C GLU A 128 -3.65 -15.09 3.83
N LEU A 129 -2.60 -14.27 3.75
CA LEU A 129 -1.85 -14.04 2.53
C LEU A 129 -0.57 -14.86 2.60
N THR A 130 -0.28 -15.57 1.52
CA THR A 130 0.96 -16.32 1.39
C THR A 130 1.66 -15.89 0.13
N TYR A 131 2.96 -15.62 0.23
CA TYR A 131 3.73 -15.18 -0.92
C TYR A 131 5.12 -15.82 -1.01
N ARG A 132 5.67 -15.78 -2.22
CA ARG A 132 7.07 -16.10 -2.53
C ARG A 132 7.59 -15.00 -3.44
N VAL A 133 8.85 -14.60 -3.26
CA VAL A 133 9.45 -13.52 -4.06
C VAL A 133 9.93 -14.03 -5.42
N LEU A 134 10.58 -15.21 -5.48
CA LEU A 134 11.06 -15.78 -6.76
C LEU A 134 10.62 -17.24 -7.03
N PRO A 135 9.91 -17.48 -8.15
CA PRO A 135 9.13 -16.50 -8.92
C PRO A 135 7.96 -15.97 -8.07
N PHE A 136 7.58 -14.71 -8.32
CA PHE A 136 6.59 -14.01 -7.52
C PHE A 136 5.24 -14.74 -7.57
N ALA A 137 4.75 -15.13 -6.41
CA ALA A 137 3.44 -15.74 -6.27
C ALA A 137 2.78 -15.20 -5.02
N LEU A 138 1.53 -14.77 -5.11
CA LEU A 138 0.73 -14.30 -3.99
C LEU A 138 -0.62 -15.01 -4.01
N ALA A 139 -1.04 -15.53 -2.86
CA ALA A 139 -2.36 -16.12 -2.68
C ALA A 139 -3.02 -15.61 -1.40
N LEU A 140 -4.20 -15.02 -1.55
CA LEU A 140 -5.12 -14.71 -0.46
C LEU A 140 -5.99 -15.95 -0.21
N ARG A 141 -6.06 -16.38 1.04
CA ARG A 141 -6.78 -17.58 1.49
C ARG A 141 -7.74 -17.23 2.60
N SER A 142 -8.82 -17.99 2.68
CA SER A 142 -9.74 -18.04 3.81
C SER A 142 -9.91 -19.50 4.22
N HIS A 143 -9.80 -19.80 5.51
CA HIS A 143 -9.91 -21.16 6.06
C HIS A 143 -9.12 -22.22 5.25
N GLY A 144 -7.88 -21.88 4.86
CA GLY A 144 -7.01 -22.75 4.09
C GLY A 144 -7.33 -22.88 2.59
N ARG A 145 -8.39 -22.24 2.07
CA ARG A 145 -8.74 -22.25 0.64
C ARG A 145 -8.33 -20.95 -0.04
N ALA A 146 -7.65 -21.02 -1.18
CA ALA A 146 -7.26 -19.84 -1.95
C ALA A 146 -8.48 -19.19 -2.62
N LEU A 147 -8.73 -17.92 -2.30
CA LEU A 147 -9.78 -17.08 -2.88
C LEU A 147 -9.28 -16.37 -4.15
N VAL A 148 -8.11 -15.74 -4.03
CA VAL A 148 -7.44 -14.99 -5.10
C VAL A 148 -5.98 -15.41 -5.13
N ALA A 149 -5.45 -15.80 -6.29
CA ALA A 149 -4.07 -16.24 -6.40
C ALA A 149 -3.42 -15.91 -7.75
N THR A 150 -2.11 -15.62 -7.73
CA THR A 150 -1.29 -15.57 -8.96
C THR A 150 -1.40 -16.91 -9.70
N ARG A 151 -1.53 -16.86 -11.04
CA ARG A 151 -1.49 -18.09 -11.85
C ARG A 151 -0.06 -18.61 -11.93
N ALA A 152 0.17 -19.87 -11.56
CA ALA A 152 1.52 -20.44 -11.45
C ALA A 152 2.34 -20.34 -12.76
N TRP A 153 1.70 -20.51 -13.92
CA TRP A 153 2.35 -20.36 -15.23
C TRP A 153 2.66 -18.90 -15.60
N ALA A 154 1.95 -17.95 -14.99
CA ALA A 154 2.12 -16.52 -15.25
C ALA A 154 3.23 -15.91 -14.40
N ALA A 155 3.60 -16.51 -13.27
CA ALA A 155 4.65 -16.02 -12.39
C ALA A 155 6.01 -15.73 -13.10
N PRO A 156 6.53 -16.59 -14.00
CA PRO A 156 7.74 -16.27 -14.75
C PRO A 156 7.54 -15.19 -15.83
N LEU A 157 6.34 -15.10 -16.42
CA LEU A 157 6.01 -14.04 -17.40
C LEU A 157 5.87 -12.68 -16.72
N ASP A 158 5.21 -12.62 -15.56
CA ASP A 158 5.11 -11.44 -14.72
C ASP A 158 6.50 -10.93 -14.32
N ALA A 159 7.44 -11.84 -14.00
CA ALA A 159 8.82 -11.49 -13.67
C ALA A 159 9.56 -10.87 -14.86
N LEU A 160 9.48 -11.51 -16.04
CA LEU A 160 10.09 -11.00 -17.28
C LEU A 160 9.51 -9.65 -17.71
N VAL A 161 8.20 -9.46 -17.61
CA VAL A 161 7.54 -8.19 -17.97
C VAL A 161 7.94 -7.09 -16.99
N SER A 162 8.03 -7.40 -15.70
CA SER A 162 8.45 -6.43 -14.67
C SER A 162 9.90 -5.98 -14.85
N GLU A 163 10.77 -6.85 -15.37
CA GLU A 163 12.20 -6.56 -15.55
C GLU A 163 12.51 -5.87 -16.88
N TYR A 164 11.79 -6.18 -17.96
CA TYR A 164 12.16 -5.76 -19.33
C TYR A 164 11.16 -4.84 -20.03
N SER A 165 9.98 -4.58 -19.48
CA SER A 165 8.98 -3.76 -20.18
C SER A 165 9.06 -2.27 -19.81
N ILE A 166 9.41 -1.44 -20.80
CA ILE A 166 9.22 0.03 -20.77
C ILE A 166 7.71 0.37 -20.71
N VAL A 167 6.86 -0.55 -21.17
CA VAL A 167 5.40 -0.46 -21.08
C VAL A 167 4.97 -1.06 -19.74
N ARG A 168 4.75 -0.22 -18.73
CA ARG A 168 4.18 -0.59 -17.42
C ARG A 168 2.69 -0.96 -17.51
N GLU A 169 2.33 -1.80 -18.47
CA GLU A 169 0.99 -2.36 -18.58
C GLU A 169 0.91 -3.58 -17.65
N HIS A 170 0.43 -3.35 -16.43
CA HIS A 170 0.10 -4.37 -15.44
C HIS A 170 -1.12 -5.23 -15.83
N ASP A 171 -1.30 -5.45 -17.13
CA ASP A 171 -2.49 -6.04 -17.76
C ASP A 171 -2.29 -7.52 -18.14
N VAL A 172 -1.11 -8.11 -17.90
CA VAL A 172 -0.71 -9.33 -18.62
C VAL A 172 -1.53 -10.55 -18.22
N VAL A 173 -1.69 -10.82 -16.91
CA VAL A 173 -2.49 -11.97 -16.47
C VAL A 173 -3.31 -11.67 -15.22
N PRO A 174 -4.65 -11.66 -15.31
CA PRO A 174 -5.49 -11.51 -14.13
C PRO A 174 -5.30 -12.71 -13.18
N PRO A 175 -5.37 -12.47 -11.85
CA PRO A 175 -5.29 -13.54 -10.88
C PRO A 175 -6.41 -14.57 -11.11
N ARG A 176 -6.17 -15.79 -10.61
CA ARG A 176 -7.24 -16.76 -10.47
C ARG A 176 -8.13 -16.32 -9.31
N VAL A 177 -9.40 -16.08 -9.60
CA VAL A 177 -10.44 -15.72 -8.62
C VAL A 177 -11.42 -16.90 -8.51
N ARG A 178 -11.72 -17.35 -7.28
CA ARG A 178 -12.71 -18.41 -7.02
C ARG A 178 -14.10 -17.80 -6.81
N SER A 179 -15.14 -18.61 -6.99
CA SER A 179 -16.56 -18.21 -6.87
C SER A 179 -17.00 -17.73 -5.49
N GLY A 180 -16.15 -17.80 -4.47
CA GLY A 180 -16.40 -17.24 -3.13
C GLY A 180 -15.54 -16.01 -2.80
N ALA A 181 -14.77 -15.50 -3.76
CA ALA A 181 -14.05 -14.24 -3.58
C ALA A 181 -15.00 -13.07 -3.84
N SER A 182 -15.00 -12.09 -2.93
CA SER A 182 -15.71 -10.82 -3.09
C SER A 182 -14.78 -9.79 -3.71
N ASP A 183 -15.32 -8.63 -4.05
CA ASP A 183 -14.53 -7.55 -4.64
C ASP A 183 -13.48 -7.01 -3.65
N GLU A 184 -13.77 -7.01 -2.34
CA GLU A 184 -12.83 -6.67 -1.28
C GLU A 184 -11.66 -7.65 -1.21
N HIS A 185 -11.90 -8.95 -1.41
CA HIS A 185 -10.83 -9.96 -1.46
C HIS A 185 -9.86 -9.69 -2.62
N ILE A 186 -10.39 -9.29 -3.77
CA ILE A 186 -9.58 -8.97 -4.95
C ILE A 186 -8.81 -7.67 -4.73
N ALA A 187 -9.48 -6.63 -4.21
CA ALA A 187 -8.86 -5.35 -3.88
C ALA A 187 -7.73 -5.50 -2.85
N LEU A 188 -7.95 -6.29 -1.78
CA LEU A 188 -6.93 -6.59 -0.78
C LEU A 188 -5.73 -7.31 -1.40
N TRP A 189 -5.97 -8.33 -2.23
CA TRP A 189 -4.89 -9.04 -2.92
C TRP A 189 -4.06 -8.10 -3.81
N LEU A 190 -4.72 -7.18 -4.53
CA LEU A 190 -4.06 -6.17 -5.36
C LEU A 190 -3.22 -5.20 -4.52
N ALA A 191 -3.79 -4.66 -3.45
CA ALA A 191 -3.09 -3.73 -2.57
C ALA A 191 -1.83 -4.37 -1.97
N VAL A 192 -1.92 -5.62 -1.52
CA VAL A 192 -0.77 -6.36 -0.96
C VAL A 192 0.26 -6.67 -2.04
N ARG A 193 -0.17 -7.12 -3.24
CA ARG A 193 0.74 -7.36 -4.36
C ARG A 193 1.59 -6.14 -4.66
N TRP A 194 0.96 -4.98 -4.75
CA TRP A 194 1.64 -3.72 -5.03
C TRP A 194 2.51 -3.26 -3.86
N SER A 195 2.03 -3.42 -2.63
CA SER A 195 2.83 -3.16 -1.43
C SER A 195 4.11 -4.00 -1.38
N LEU A 196 4.11 -5.25 -1.86
CA LEU A 196 5.29 -6.10 -1.88
C LEU A 196 6.25 -5.80 -3.03
N ALA A 197 5.76 -5.14 -4.09
CA ALA A 197 6.55 -4.75 -5.26
C ALA A 197 7.17 -3.34 -5.14
N SER A 198 6.74 -2.56 -4.14
CA SER A 198 7.16 -1.16 -3.87
C SER A 198 8.13 -1.09 -2.70
#